data_AF-A0A382KD94-F1
#
_entry.id   AF-A0A382KD94-F1
#
_cell.length_a   1.000
_cell.length_b   1.000
_cell.length_c   1.000
_cell.angle_alpha   90.00
_cell.angle_beta   90.00
_cell.angle_gamma   90.00
#
_symmetry.space_group_name_H-M   'P 1'
#
loop_
_entity.id
_entity.type
_entity.pdbx_description
1 polymer ?
#
loop_
_entity_poly.entity_id
_entity_poly.type
_entity_poly.pdbx_seq_one_letter_code
_entity_poly.pdbx_strand_id
1 'polypeptide(L)'
;MSGKEFGIDRREFVRHSVGVGAGALALGHLPEEATRPRSQSAGLPIIITSHSNDTARDAMRQGWGILYGGGTALDAVERGANVIEVDPNDSGVGYGGLPNENGDIQLDASIMDGRTYNAGAVASIENIKTPSSVARLVMERTDHVILVGPAALDFARSFGFK
;
A
#
# COMPACT_ATOMS: atom_id res chain seq x y z
N MET A 1 17.16 -38.76 19.03
CA MET A 1 16.62 -37.90 17.94
C MET A 1 16.65 -36.47 18.43
N SER A 2 17.60 -35.67 17.97
CA SER A 2 17.60 -34.22 18.19
C SER A 2 18.29 -33.58 16.99
N GLY A 3 17.49 -32.98 16.12
CA GLY A 3 17.94 -32.26 14.94
C GLY A 3 18.59 -30.96 15.38
N LYS A 4 19.81 -30.70 14.89
CA LYS A 4 20.46 -29.41 15.04
C LYS A 4 20.05 -28.53 13.85
N GLU A 5 19.45 -27.39 14.17
CA GLU A 5 19.07 -26.34 13.23
C GLU A 5 20.29 -25.83 12.43
N PHE A 6 20.11 -25.67 11.12
CA PHE A 6 21.04 -24.95 10.25
C PHE A 6 20.70 -23.45 10.30
N GLY A 7 21.40 -22.71 11.15
CA GLY A 7 21.40 -21.24 11.14
C GLY A 7 22.77 -20.72 10.70
N ILE A 8 22.83 -20.01 9.57
CA ILE A 8 24.08 -19.37 9.11
C ILE A 8 24.35 -18.16 10.00
N ASP A 9 25.56 -18.12 10.60
CA ASP A 9 25.97 -17.03 11.48
C ASP A 9 26.25 -15.74 10.67
N ARG A 10 25.68 -14.62 11.13
CA ARG A 10 25.78 -13.33 10.43
C ARG A 10 27.23 -12.86 10.25
N ARG A 11 28.14 -13.22 11.17
CA ARG A 11 29.55 -12.83 11.08
C ARG A 11 30.30 -13.70 10.07
N GLU A 12 29.92 -14.96 9.96
CA GLU A 12 30.45 -15.87 8.94
C GLU A 12 30.03 -15.44 7.52
N PHE A 13 28.79 -14.96 7.35
CA PHE A 13 28.30 -14.41 6.08
C PHE A 13 29.09 -13.16 5.64
N VAL A 14 29.37 -12.23 6.56
CA VAL A 14 30.14 -11.01 6.26
C VAL A 14 31.59 -11.35 5.89
N ARG A 15 32.20 -12.32 6.56
CA ARG A 15 33.57 -12.76 6.21
C ARG A 15 33.66 -13.41 4.83
N HIS A 16 32.66 -14.21 4.44
CA HIS A 16 32.63 -14.82 3.11
C HIS A 16 32.29 -13.81 1.99
N SER A 17 31.47 -12.80 2.26
CA SER A 17 31.07 -11.81 1.25
C SER A 17 32.18 -10.81 0.88
N VAL A 18 33.11 -10.51 1.79
CA VAL A 18 34.28 -9.67 1.48
C VAL A 18 35.26 -10.37 0.52
N GLY A 19 35.35 -11.70 0.55
CA GLY A 19 36.22 -12.47 -0.35
C GLY A 19 35.74 -12.51 -1.81
N VAL A 20 34.44 -12.38 -2.05
CA VAL A 20 33.85 -12.37 -3.41
C VAL A 20 34.15 -11.04 -4.14
N GLY A 21 34.29 -9.93 -3.40
CA GLY A 21 34.55 -8.60 -3.97
C GLY A 21 35.90 -8.47 -4.67
N ALA A 22 36.93 -9.20 -4.22
CA ALA A 22 38.25 -9.17 -4.85
C ALA A 22 38.32 -9.97 -6.17
N GLY A 23 37.53 -11.05 -6.29
CA GLY A 23 37.46 -11.87 -7.51
C GLY A 23 36.66 -11.22 -8.64
N ALA A 24 35.65 -10.39 -8.30
CA ALA A 24 34.81 -9.70 -9.27
C ALA A 24 35.55 -8.61 -10.07
N LEU A 25 36.65 -8.06 -9.53
CA LEU A 25 37.48 -7.09 -10.25
C LEU A 25 38.42 -7.75 -11.28
N ALA A 26 38.63 -9.07 -11.21
CA ALA A 26 39.48 -9.83 -12.13
C ALA A 26 38.70 -10.47 -13.29
N LEU A 27 37.37 -10.54 -13.20
CA LEU A 27 36.48 -11.02 -14.26
C LEU A 27 35.88 -9.81 -14.99
N GLY A 28 36.72 -9.14 -15.77
CA GLY A 28 36.20 -8.20 -16.75
C GLY A 28 35.21 -8.89 -17.68
N HIS A 29 34.08 -8.22 -17.90
CA HIS A 29 33.11 -8.47 -18.97
C HIS A 29 32.14 -9.64 -18.72
N LEU A 30 31.18 -9.42 -17.82
CA LEU A 30 29.89 -10.10 -17.95
C LEU A 30 29.13 -9.43 -19.11
N PRO A 31 28.55 -10.19 -20.05
CA PRO A 31 27.78 -9.62 -21.14
C PRO A 31 26.56 -8.86 -20.59
N GLU A 32 26.37 -7.66 -21.09
CA GLU A 32 25.23 -6.76 -20.85
C GLU A 32 24.00 -7.31 -21.57
N GLU A 33 23.57 -8.52 -21.19
CA GLU A 33 22.42 -9.19 -21.78
C GLU A 33 21.31 -9.27 -20.72
N ALA A 34 20.23 -8.53 -20.97
CA ALA A 34 18.89 -8.64 -20.39
C ALA A 34 18.38 -7.59 -19.37
N THR A 35 18.77 -6.32 -19.49
CA THR A 35 17.90 -5.20 -19.08
C THR A 35 17.42 -4.41 -20.29
N ARG A 36 16.74 -5.10 -21.22
CA ARG A 36 15.84 -4.38 -22.13
C ARG A 36 14.76 -3.72 -21.26
N PRO A 37 14.55 -2.40 -21.29
CA PRO A 37 13.37 -1.82 -20.67
C PRO A 37 12.18 -2.54 -21.31
N ARG A 38 11.41 -3.25 -20.48
CA ARG A 38 10.18 -3.88 -20.92
C ARG A 38 9.36 -2.73 -21.48
N SER A 39 9.22 -2.67 -22.81
CA SER A 39 8.29 -1.76 -23.45
C SER A 39 6.93 -2.15 -22.90
N GLN A 40 6.48 -1.42 -21.87
CA GLN A 40 5.11 -1.51 -21.43
C GLN A 40 4.33 -1.00 -22.63
N SER A 41 3.67 -1.90 -23.36
CA SER A 41 2.60 -1.44 -24.22
C SER A 41 1.72 -0.61 -23.30
N ALA A 42 1.50 0.65 -23.65
CA ALA A 42 0.55 1.50 -22.96
C ALA A 42 -0.83 0.90 -23.27
N GLY A 43 -1.16 -0.19 -22.60
CA GLY A 43 -2.50 -0.73 -22.55
C GLY A 43 -3.41 0.38 -22.03
N LEU A 44 -4.67 0.34 -22.45
CA LEU A 44 -5.68 1.20 -21.87
C LEU A 44 -5.61 1.06 -20.34
N PRO A 45 -5.68 2.16 -19.57
CA PRO A 45 -5.80 2.05 -18.13
C PRO A 45 -7.00 1.16 -17.79
N ILE A 46 -6.92 0.40 -16.71
CA ILE A 46 -8.00 -0.44 -16.20
C ILE A 46 -8.09 -0.19 -14.71
N ILE A 47 -9.31 -0.01 -14.20
CA ILE A 47 -9.62 0.04 -12.78
C ILE A 47 -10.67 -1.03 -12.47
N ILE A 48 -10.46 -1.76 -11.38
CA ILE A 48 -11.32 -2.87 -10.96
C ILE A 48 -11.61 -2.67 -9.47
N THR A 49 -12.84 -2.96 -9.06
CA THR A 49 -13.26 -2.95 -7.66
C THR A 49 -14.02 -4.23 -7.33
N SER A 50 -13.98 -4.64 -6.06
CA SER A 50 -14.77 -5.76 -5.53
C SER A 50 -16.24 -5.39 -5.31
N HIS A 51 -16.59 -4.10 -5.25
CA HIS A 51 -17.97 -3.65 -5.03
C HIS A 51 -18.77 -3.66 -6.34
N SER A 52 -20.05 -4.03 -6.26
CA SER A 52 -20.93 -4.21 -7.43
C SER A 52 -22.20 -3.35 -7.41
N ASN A 53 -22.35 -2.46 -6.41
CA ASN A 53 -23.50 -1.58 -6.24
C ASN A 53 -23.35 -0.25 -7.01
N ASP A 54 -24.34 0.65 -6.89
CA ASP A 54 -24.32 1.94 -7.59
C ASP A 54 -23.22 2.88 -7.07
N THR A 55 -22.93 2.87 -5.76
CA THR A 55 -21.82 3.60 -5.16
C THR A 55 -20.48 3.16 -5.76
N ALA A 56 -20.31 1.86 -6.04
CA ALA A 56 -19.13 1.33 -6.73
C ALA A 56 -19.02 1.84 -8.17
N ARG A 57 -20.14 1.95 -8.89
CA ARG A 57 -20.13 2.52 -10.25
C ARG A 57 -19.70 3.98 -10.21
N ASP A 58 -20.16 4.74 -9.22
CA ASP A 58 -19.71 6.12 -9.03
C ASP A 58 -18.22 6.19 -8.66
N ALA A 59 -17.77 5.37 -7.71
CA ALA A 59 -16.36 5.24 -7.35
C ALA A 59 -15.47 4.95 -8.56
N MET A 60 -15.87 4.01 -9.41
CA MET A 60 -15.14 3.68 -10.65
C MET A 60 -15.17 4.83 -11.66
N ARG A 61 -16.28 5.56 -11.80
CA ARG A 61 -16.33 6.74 -12.67
C ARG A 61 -15.35 7.83 -12.21
N GLN A 62 -15.29 8.07 -10.90
CA GLN A 62 -14.41 9.09 -10.34
C GLN A 62 -12.94 8.70 -10.42
N GLY A 63 -12.59 7.45 -10.10
CA GLY A 63 -11.23 6.92 -10.30
C GLY A 63 -10.83 6.88 -11.78
N TRP A 64 -11.75 6.50 -12.67
CA TRP A 64 -11.53 6.53 -14.12
C TRP A 64 -11.27 7.93 -14.65
N GLY A 65 -11.99 8.94 -14.14
CA GLY A 65 -11.77 10.34 -14.52
C GLY A 65 -10.32 10.79 -14.28
N ILE A 66 -9.71 10.34 -13.19
CA ILE A 66 -8.29 10.60 -12.88
C ILE A 66 -7.38 9.91 -13.90
N LEU A 67 -7.59 8.62 -14.17
CA LEU A 67 -6.77 7.87 -15.14
C LEU A 67 -6.90 8.44 -16.56
N TYR A 68 -8.13 8.75 -16.98
CA TYR A 68 -8.42 9.35 -18.28
C TYR A 68 -7.78 10.74 -18.44
N GLY A 69 -7.71 11.51 -17.35
CA GLY A 69 -7.02 12.79 -17.30
C GLY A 69 -5.48 12.70 -17.23
N GLY A 70 -4.89 11.50 -17.25
CA GLY A 70 -3.45 11.29 -17.15
C GLY A 70 -2.89 11.33 -15.72
N GLY A 71 -3.76 11.26 -14.71
CA GLY A 71 -3.38 11.13 -13.30
C GLY A 71 -2.79 9.75 -12.96
N THR A 72 -2.35 9.58 -11.71
CA THR A 72 -1.69 8.33 -11.30
C THR A 72 -2.69 7.25 -10.91
N ALA A 73 -2.28 5.98 -11.01
CA ALA A 73 -3.07 4.86 -10.49
C ALA A 73 -3.31 4.97 -8.98
N LEU A 74 -2.34 5.51 -8.24
CA LEU A 74 -2.45 5.73 -6.79
C LEU A 74 -3.56 6.73 -6.45
N ASP A 75 -3.62 7.87 -7.15
CA ASP A 75 -4.68 8.87 -6.97
C ASP A 75 -6.05 8.31 -7.37
N ALA A 76 -6.10 7.49 -8.43
CA ALA A 76 -7.34 6.87 -8.90
C ALA A 76 -7.94 5.88 -7.90
N VAL A 77 -7.11 5.03 -7.28
CA VAL A 77 -7.58 4.04 -6.30
C VAL A 77 -7.97 4.69 -4.98
N GLU A 78 -7.21 5.70 -4.51
CA GLU A 78 -7.58 6.47 -3.31
C GLU A 78 -8.92 7.17 -3.51
N ARG A 79 -9.09 7.88 -4.65
CA ARG A 79 -10.36 8.55 -4.94
C ARG A 79 -11.52 7.57 -4.97
N GLY A 80 -11.35 6.42 -5.62
CA GLY A 80 -12.36 5.37 -5.70
C GLY A 80 -12.75 4.84 -4.32
N ALA A 81 -11.76 4.57 -3.46
CA ALA A 81 -12.00 4.14 -2.08
C ALA A 81 -12.77 5.20 -1.29
N ASN A 82 -12.34 6.47 -1.33
CA ASN A 82 -12.99 7.55 -0.58
C ASN A 82 -14.47 7.73 -0.93
N VAL A 83 -14.87 7.49 -2.19
CA VAL A 83 -16.29 7.59 -2.58
C VAL A 83 -17.16 6.61 -1.78
N ILE A 84 -16.67 5.38 -1.60
CA ILE A 84 -17.37 4.34 -0.83
C ILE A 84 -17.26 4.65 0.66
N GLU A 85 -16.05 4.98 1.15
CA GLU A 85 -15.80 5.23 2.57
C GLU A 85 -16.66 6.34 3.18
N VAL A 86 -17.09 7.33 2.40
CA VAL A 86 -17.90 8.44 2.91
C VAL A 86 -19.40 8.24 2.73
N ASP A 87 -19.84 7.16 2.07
CA ASP A 87 -21.26 6.86 1.87
C ASP A 87 -21.87 6.33 3.18
N PRO A 88 -22.80 7.07 3.82
CA PRO A 88 -23.46 6.59 5.04
C PRO A 88 -24.35 5.37 4.83
N ASN A 89 -24.70 5.04 3.58
CA ASN A 89 -25.54 3.89 3.26
C ASN A 89 -24.72 2.62 2.99
N ASP A 90 -23.39 2.73 2.92
CA ASP A 90 -22.52 1.56 2.79
C ASP A 90 -22.18 1.03 4.19
N SER A 91 -22.70 -0.16 4.52
CA SER A 91 -22.47 -0.79 5.81
C SER A 91 -21.19 -1.64 5.86
N GLY A 92 -20.49 -1.77 4.73
CA GLY A 92 -19.28 -2.59 4.59
C GLY A 92 -17.98 -1.79 4.67
N VAL A 93 -18.02 -0.48 4.39
CA VAL A 93 -16.82 0.35 4.29
C VAL A 93 -17.04 1.74 4.90
N GLY A 94 -16.10 2.17 5.75
CA GLY A 94 -16.01 3.57 6.19
C GLY A 94 -17.15 4.04 7.09
N TYR A 95 -17.73 5.20 6.78
CA TYR A 95 -18.61 5.98 7.65
C TYR A 95 -19.90 5.24 8.06
N GLY A 96 -20.51 4.48 7.14
CA GLY A 96 -21.69 3.67 7.44
C GLY A 96 -21.38 2.29 8.03
N GLY A 97 -20.10 1.96 8.24
CA GLY A 97 -19.62 0.64 8.64
C GLY A 97 -20.26 0.10 9.93
N LEU A 98 -20.50 -1.21 9.95
CA LEU A 98 -21.01 -1.89 11.13
C LEU A 98 -19.96 -1.87 12.27
N PRO A 99 -20.37 -1.61 13.52
CA PRO A 99 -19.46 -1.56 14.65
C PRO A 99 -18.99 -2.95 15.11
N ASN A 100 -17.95 -2.96 15.94
CA ASN A 100 -17.51 -4.14 16.69
C ASN A 100 -18.49 -4.50 17.84
N GLU A 101 -18.17 -5.52 18.63
CA GLU A 101 -19.00 -6.01 19.74
C GLU A 101 -19.26 -4.98 20.85
N ASN A 102 -18.43 -3.94 20.95
CA ASN A 102 -18.57 -2.86 21.92
C ASN A 102 -19.35 -1.65 21.36
N GLY A 103 -19.75 -1.70 20.09
CA GLY A 103 -20.43 -0.59 19.43
C GLY A 103 -19.50 0.43 18.80
N ASP A 104 -18.19 0.17 18.75
CA ASP A 104 -17.21 1.10 18.17
C ASP A 104 -17.00 0.81 16.67
N ILE A 105 -17.01 1.86 15.86
CA ILE A 105 -16.68 1.76 14.43
C ILE A 105 -15.17 1.90 14.27
N GLN A 106 -14.54 0.77 13.95
CA GLN A 106 -13.11 0.63 13.72
C GLN A 106 -12.86 0.23 12.27
N LEU A 107 -11.95 0.96 11.62
CA LEU A 107 -11.70 0.81 10.19
C LEU A 107 -10.27 0.36 9.92
N ASP A 108 -10.12 -0.42 8.85
CA ASP A 108 -8.84 -0.87 8.33
C ASP A 108 -8.71 -0.40 6.88
N ALA A 109 -7.52 0.06 6.50
CA ALA A 109 -7.22 0.39 5.11
C ALA A 109 -5.74 0.21 4.81
N SER A 110 -5.43 -0.11 3.56
CA SER A 110 -4.06 -0.11 3.05
C SER A 110 -4.01 0.38 1.61
N ILE A 111 -2.83 0.88 1.21
CA ILE A 111 -2.56 1.35 -0.13
C ILE A 111 -1.11 1.04 -0.49
N MET A 112 -0.86 0.77 -1.78
CA MET A 112 0.48 0.45 -2.30
C MET A 112 0.67 1.08 -3.67
N ASP A 113 1.84 1.66 -3.90
CA ASP A 113 2.29 2.05 -5.23
C ASP A 113 3.15 0.93 -5.84
N GLY A 114 2.61 0.26 -6.86
CA GLY A 114 3.30 -0.84 -7.55
C GLY A 114 4.56 -0.42 -8.32
N ARG A 115 4.80 0.88 -8.55
CA ARG A 115 6.02 1.36 -9.22
C ARG A 115 7.21 1.46 -8.27
N THR A 116 6.95 1.91 -7.04
CA THR A 116 7.99 2.17 -6.03
C THR A 116 8.06 1.08 -4.97
N TYR A 117 7.04 0.22 -4.88
CA TYR A 117 6.82 -0.73 -3.79
C TYR A 117 6.60 -0.07 -2.42
N ASN A 118 6.38 1.25 -2.39
CA ASN A 118 5.96 1.92 -1.17
C ASN A 118 4.54 1.48 -0.82
N ALA A 119 4.28 1.31 0.48
CA ALA A 119 2.99 0.94 1.00
C ALA A 119 2.72 1.60 2.35
N GLY A 120 1.45 1.76 2.67
CA GLY A 120 1.00 2.27 3.96
C GLY A 120 -0.33 1.66 4.34
N ALA A 121 -0.58 1.57 5.64
CA ALA A 121 -1.74 0.93 6.21
C ALA A 121 -2.12 1.54 7.55
N VAL A 122 -3.41 1.48 7.84
CA VAL A 122 -3.98 1.71 9.15
C VAL A 122 -4.88 0.55 9.54
N ALA A 123 -4.91 0.21 10.82
CA ALA A 123 -5.85 -0.79 11.34
C ALA A 123 -6.49 -0.32 12.64
N SER A 124 -7.72 -0.74 12.89
CA SER A 124 -8.55 -0.36 14.03
C SER A 124 -8.57 1.14 14.28
N ILE A 125 -8.50 1.97 13.23
CA ILE A 125 -8.58 3.42 13.36
C ILE A 125 -10.05 3.83 13.53
N GLU A 126 -10.30 4.72 14.49
CA GLU A 126 -11.65 5.23 14.79
C GLU A 126 -11.76 6.70 14.40
N ASN A 127 -13.00 7.19 14.25
CA ASN A 127 -13.29 8.61 14.05
C ASN A 127 -12.60 9.25 12.83
N ILE A 128 -12.38 8.48 11.76
CA ILE A 128 -11.82 8.95 10.49
C ILE A 128 -12.67 8.39 9.36
N LYS A 129 -13.27 9.26 8.55
CA LYS A 129 -14.13 8.82 7.44
C LYS A 129 -13.38 8.25 6.25
N THR A 130 -12.11 8.62 6.07
CA THR A 130 -11.29 8.23 4.90
C THR A 130 -10.00 7.53 5.34
N PRO A 131 -10.08 6.30 5.88
CA PRO A 131 -8.90 5.57 6.37
C PRO A 131 -7.88 5.26 5.25
N SER A 132 -8.31 5.07 4.00
CA SER A 132 -7.38 4.89 2.87
C SER A 132 -6.45 6.08 2.64
N SER A 133 -6.93 7.30 2.84
CA SER A 133 -6.10 8.50 2.77
C SER A 133 -5.12 8.62 3.93
N VAL A 134 -5.47 8.12 5.12
CA VAL A 134 -4.52 8.02 6.23
C VAL A 134 -3.48 6.93 5.95
N ALA A 135 -3.87 5.80 5.36
CA ALA A 135 -2.93 4.78 4.93
C ALA A 135 -1.92 5.33 3.91
N ARG A 136 -2.37 6.15 2.94
CA ARG A 136 -1.49 6.86 2.01
C ARG A 136 -0.55 7.82 2.74
N LEU A 137 -1.07 8.53 3.74
CA LEU A 137 -0.27 9.44 4.53
C LEU A 137 0.82 8.70 5.33
N VAL A 138 0.54 7.51 5.87
CA VAL A 138 1.55 6.63 6.51
C VAL A 138 2.66 6.31 5.51
N MET A 139 2.29 5.91 4.29
CA MET A 139 3.24 5.60 3.21
C MET A 139 4.14 6.78 2.85
N GLU A 140 3.57 7.99 2.77
CA GLU A 140 4.27 9.17 2.25
C GLU A 140 5.05 9.97 3.32
N ARG A 141 4.67 9.85 4.60
CA ARG A 141 5.16 10.75 5.66
C ARG A 141 5.88 10.05 6.79
N THR A 142 6.05 8.74 6.71
CA THR A 142 6.73 7.96 7.75
C THR A 142 7.68 6.92 7.14
N ASP A 143 8.63 6.44 7.93
CA ASP A 143 9.47 5.28 7.59
C ASP A 143 8.79 3.94 7.96
N HIS A 144 7.49 3.98 8.29
CA HIS A 144 6.70 2.83 8.73
C HIS A 144 5.66 2.46 7.68
N VAL A 145 5.21 1.20 7.70
CA VAL A 145 4.18 0.70 6.77
C VAL A 145 2.81 0.65 7.43
N ILE A 146 2.70 0.50 8.74
CA ILE A 146 1.42 0.32 9.43
C ILE A 146 1.37 1.07 10.76
N LEU A 147 0.26 1.75 11.01
CA LEU A 147 -0.12 2.29 12.31
C LEU A 147 -1.46 1.70 12.75
N VAL A 148 -1.67 1.51 14.05
CA VAL A 148 -2.86 0.80 14.55
C VAL A 148 -3.50 1.57 15.70
N GLY A 149 -4.83 1.54 15.77
CA GLY A 149 -5.61 2.00 16.91
C GLY A 149 -5.46 3.51 17.18
N PRO A 150 -5.40 3.92 18.46
CA PRO A 150 -5.27 5.33 18.84
C PRO A 150 -4.05 6.03 18.23
N ALA A 151 -2.92 5.32 18.04
CA ALA A 151 -1.73 5.90 17.43
C ALA A 151 -1.95 6.29 15.95
N ALA A 152 -2.76 5.51 15.22
CA ALA A 152 -3.14 5.86 13.84
C ALA A 152 -4.04 7.11 13.82
N LEU A 153 -4.95 7.23 14.78
CA LEU A 153 -5.83 8.41 14.93
C LEU A 153 -5.04 9.67 15.29
N ASP A 154 -4.13 9.58 16.27
CA ASP A 154 -3.29 10.72 16.66
C ASP A 154 -2.40 11.18 15.50
N PHE A 155 -1.85 10.22 14.74
CA PHE A 155 -1.11 10.51 13.52
C PHE A 155 -2.01 11.23 12.50
N ALA A 156 -3.20 10.70 12.19
CA ALA A 156 -4.13 11.33 11.26
C ALA A 156 -4.48 12.78 11.67
N ARG A 157 -4.77 13.00 12.95
CA ARG A 157 -5.08 14.33 13.51
C ARG A 157 -3.92 15.30 13.40
N SER A 158 -2.69 14.83 13.56
CA SER A 158 -1.49 15.66 13.40
C SER A 158 -1.32 16.22 11.98
N PHE A 159 -1.97 15.60 10.99
CA PHE A 159 -2.04 16.06 9.59
C PHE A 159 -3.39 16.67 9.23
N GLY A 160 -4.25 16.98 10.21
CA GLY A 160 -5.48 17.75 10.03
C GLY A 160 -6.74 16.96 9.69
N PHE A 161 -6.69 15.62 9.76
CA PHE A 161 -7.90 14.80 9.63
C PHE A 161 -8.84 15.01 10.83
N LYS A 162 -10.15 14.83 10.59
CA LYS A 162 -11.23 15.06 11.54
C LYS A 162 -12.24 13.93 11.56
#